data_AF-C2FV06-F1
#
_entry.id   AF-C2FV06-F1
#
_cell.length_a   1.000
_cell.length_b   1.000
_cell.length_c   1.000
_cell.angle_alpha   90.00
_cell.angle_beta   90.00
_cell.angle_gamma   90.00
#
_symmetry.space_group_name_H-M   'P 1'
#
loop_
_entity.id
_entity.type
_entity.pdbx_description
1 polymer ?
#
loop_
_entity_poly.entity_id
_entity_poly.type
_entity_poly.pdbx_seq_one_letter_code
_entity_poly.pdbx_strand_id
1 'polypeptide(L)'
;MKTLLQITFSLLLLSASGCGNSPKTNDKIVQDTTVRDSLIQEKDEEGIPIDFDKTNVLKTTTVTDRSGAELKQQPDEQSKKLGRYPYGTRLEVIEETDKWYGIRDRITRNHTENGQETETTRWEKVYVLKSKTGSMKEITLVPADLDIISLMEKNGKAEYFEKGKQLKEYLKIELIDKSLFDSKKQSEVDFFLADTTKIEKKNGVIELKTPGKTVRFTDKPDAEEDMQIFKYEGQIEFLNSYLISGSYYESMDYRLIDKTSGEEKQVFGEFPYLSPDKKHIICIYANPYESTGDFELYTITDKRIKQTMSVSFKNWMPAVNPGEMFWSTDGYLYLTANHINSFWMEDGHLNTSFQYLRIKVL
;
A
#
# COMPACT_ATOMS: atom_id res chain seq x y z
N MET A 1 -30.05 7.00 -13.03
CA MET A 1 -29.62 6.00 -14.02
C MET A 1 -28.16 5.70 -13.76
N LYS A 2 -27.84 4.50 -13.31
CA LYS A 2 -26.47 4.08 -12.97
C LYS A 2 -25.81 3.52 -14.24
N THR A 3 -24.72 4.13 -14.68
CA THR A 3 -23.91 3.63 -15.79
C THR A 3 -22.75 2.84 -15.21
N LEU A 4 -22.74 1.53 -15.44
CA LEU A 4 -21.66 0.62 -15.10
C LEU A 4 -20.57 0.75 -16.18
N LEU A 5 -19.35 1.13 -15.80
CA LEU A 5 -18.20 1.12 -16.70
C LEU A 5 -17.56 -0.28 -16.63
N GLN A 6 -17.75 -1.09 -17.68
CA GLN A 6 -17.03 -2.34 -17.87
C GLN A 6 -15.64 -2.05 -18.44
N ILE A 7 -14.59 -2.44 -17.71
CA ILE A 7 -13.21 -2.41 -18.21
C ILE A 7 -12.85 -3.85 -18.59
N THR A 8 -12.69 -4.09 -19.89
CA THR A 8 -12.21 -5.36 -20.45
C THR A 8 -10.68 -5.38 -20.48
N PHE A 9 -10.07 -6.37 -19.84
CA PHE A 9 -8.65 -6.69 -19.97
C PHE A 9 -8.42 -7.56 -21.21
N SER A 10 -7.66 -7.06 -22.18
CA SER A 10 -7.22 -7.84 -23.35
C SER A 10 -5.81 -8.38 -23.13
N LEU A 11 -5.66 -9.70 -23.04
CA LEU A 11 -4.36 -10.37 -23.11
C LEU A 11 -3.88 -10.46 -24.56
N LEU A 12 -2.69 -9.92 -24.83
CA LEU A 12 -1.94 -10.17 -26.08
C LEU A 12 -1.29 -11.56 -26.02
N LEU A 13 -1.67 -12.45 -26.95
CA LEU A 13 -0.97 -13.70 -27.24
C LEU A 13 0.09 -13.47 -28.33
N LEU A 14 1.37 -13.68 -28.00
CA LEU A 14 2.48 -13.75 -28.96
C LEU A 14 2.63 -15.19 -29.45
N SER A 15 2.26 -15.44 -30.71
CA SER A 15 2.56 -16.69 -31.41
C SER A 15 3.91 -16.60 -32.12
N ALA A 16 4.84 -17.49 -31.81
CA ALA A 16 6.04 -17.73 -32.62
C ALA A 16 5.84 -19.00 -33.46
N SER A 17 5.78 -18.82 -34.78
CA SER A 17 5.81 -19.91 -35.76
C SER A 17 7.25 -20.27 -36.09
N GLY A 18 7.59 -21.56 -35.99
CA GLY A 18 8.86 -22.10 -36.47
C GLY A 18 8.61 -23.39 -37.26
N CYS A 19 8.65 -23.30 -38.59
CA CYS A 19 8.68 -24.44 -39.50
C CYS A 19 10.10 -25.02 -39.59
N GLY A 20 10.22 -26.34 -39.57
CA GLY A 20 11.43 -27.07 -39.97
C GLY A 20 11.07 -28.51 -40.32
N ASN A 21 11.30 -28.90 -41.57
CA ASN A 21 10.84 -30.15 -42.17
C ASN A 21 12.02 -31.11 -42.43
N SER A 22 11.79 -32.40 -42.11
CA SER A 22 12.35 -33.64 -42.73
C SER A 22 13.78 -34.12 -42.41
N PRO A 23 14.14 -35.43 -42.61
CA PRO A 23 13.33 -36.60 -43.03
C PRO A 23 13.46 -37.86 -42.14
N LYS A 24 12.65 -38.86 -42.54
CA LYS A 24 12.39 -40.19 -41.97
C LYS A 24 13.57 -41.17 -42.05
N THR A 25 13.61 -42.12 -41.10
CA THR A 25 14.11 -43.49 -41.34
C THR A 25 13.21 -44.50 -40.64
N ASN A 26 12.79 -45.53 -41.38
CA ASN A 26 12.01 -46.68 -40.96
C ASN A 26 12.82 -47.60 -40.05
N ASP A 27 12.19 -48.20 -39.04
CA ASP A 27 12.36 -49.63 -38.79
C ASP A 27 11.09 -50.26 -38.19
N LYS A 28 10.83 -51.49 -38.61
CA LYS A 28 9.59 -52.25 -38.41
C LYS A 28 9.55 -52.98 -37.07
N ILE A 29 8.39 -52.83 -36.41
CA ILE A 29 7.53 -53.85 -35.77
C ILE A 29 8.22 -54.97 -34.97
N VAL A 30 7.98 -54.95 -33.65
CA VAL A 30 7.58 -56.15 -32.90
C VAL A 30 6.39 -55.76 -32.02
N GLN A 31 5.22 -56.34 -32.29
CA GLN A 31 4.09 -56.37 -31.37
C GLN A 31 4.48 -57.26 -30.20
N ASP A 32 4.49 -56.69 -28.98
CA ASP A 32 4.25 -57.50 -27.79
C ASP A 32 3.13 -56.90 -26.93
N THR A 33 2.11 -57.74 -26.85
CA THR A 33 0.91 -57.83 -26.04
C THR A 33 0.91 -57.08 -24.69
N THR A 34 -0.15 -56.27 -24.51
CA THR A 34 -0.88 -56.00 -23.26
C THR A 34 -0.07 -55.55 -22.03
N VAL A 35 0.04 -54.23 -21.87
CA VAL A 35 -0.01 -53.59 -20.56
C VAL A 35 -1.22 -52.66 -20.57
N ARG A 36 -2.16 -52.90 -19.65
CA ARG A 36 -3.24 -51.98 -19.34
C ARG A 36 -2.61 -50.67 -18.88
N ASP A 37 -2.51 -49.69 -19.76
CA ASP A 37 -2.41 -48.30 -19.36
C ASP A 37 -3.71 -47.92 -18.66
N SER A 38 -3.67 -48.12 -17.34
CA SER A 38 -4.63 -47.51 -16.44
C SER A 38 -4.27 -46.04 -16.41
N LEU A 39 -4.77 -45.27 -17.38
CA LEU A 39 -4.87 -43.82 -17.29
C LEU A 39 -5.70 -43.54 -16.03
N ILE A 40 -5.03 -43.38 -14.90
CA ILE A 40 -5.59 -42.71 -13.75
C ILE A 40 -5.75 -41.26 -14.21
N GLN A 41 -6.90 -40.97 -14.81
CA GLN A 41 -7.42 -39.61 -14.80
C GLN A 41 -7.59 -39.27 -13.32
N GLU A 42 -6.71 -38.44 -12.77
CA GLU A 42 -7.02 -37.70 -11.56
C GLU A 42 -8.31 -36.92 -11.86
N LYS A 43 -9.44 -37.52 -11.47
CA LYS A 43 -10.70 -36.81 -11.38
C LYS A 43 -10.45 -35.83 -10.25
N ASP A 44 -10.09 -34.60 -10.61
CA ASP A 44 -10.04 -33.49 -9.68
C ASP A 44 -11.32 -33.58 -8.85
N GLU A 45 -11.19 -33.88 -7.55
CA GLU A 45 -12.36 -33.98 -6.68
C GLU A 45 -13.16 -32.70 -6.89
N GLU A 46 -14.44 -32.85 -7.16
CA GLU A 46 -15.30 -31.69 -7.39
C GLU A 46 -15.28 -30.85 -6.10
N GLY A 47 -14.99 -29.55 -6.22
CA GLY A 47 -14.99 -28.65 -5.06
C GLY A 47 -16.32 -28.66 -4.33
N ILE A 48 -16.43 -27.99 -3.18
CA ILE A 48 -17.68 -27.96 -2.39
C ILE A 48 -18.45 -26.69 -2.76
N PRO A 49 -19.35 -26.69 -3.75
CA PRO A 49 -20.05 -25.47 -4.15
C PRO A 49 -20.95 -24.96 -3.04
N ILE A 50 -21.07 -23.64 -2.94
CA ILE A 50 -22.00 -22.95 -2.04
C ILE A 50 -22.76 -21.87 -2.79
N ASP A 51 -23.96 -21.56 -2.31
CA ASP A 51 -24.76 -20.45 -2.78
C ASP A 51 -24.42 -19.22 -1.92
N PHE A 52 -23.82 -18.19 -2.52
CA PHE A 52 -23.36 -17.00 -1.80
C PHE A 52 -24.48 -16.32 -1.01
N ASP A 53 -25.67 -16.18 -1.60
CA ASP A 53 -26.80 -15.46 -1.02
C ASP A 53 -27.48 -16.26 0.10
N LYS A 54 -27.36 -17.60 0.07
CA LYS A 54 -27.95 -18.48 1.09
C LYS A 54 -26.97 -18.91 2.18
N THR A 55 -25.68 -18.64 2.01
CA THR A 55 -24.65 -19.06 2.97
C THR A 55 -24.51 -18.01 4.06
N ASN A 56 -24.84 -18.38 5.31
CA ASN A 56 -24.68 -17.52 6.46
C ASN A 56 -23.21 -17.47 6.93
N VAL A 57 -22.67 -16.26 7.09
CA VAL A 57 -21.35 -16.06 7.72
C VAL A 57 -21.52 -16.13 9.23
N LEU A 58 -20.79 -17.05 9.87
CA LEU A 58 -20.84 -17.25 11.33
C LEU A 58 -20.01 -16.20 12.05
N LYS A 59 -18.81 -15.90 11.53
CA LYS A 59 -17.86 -14.93 12.06
C LYS A 59 -16.78 -14.60 11.03
N THR A 60 -16.00 -13.57 11.30
CA THR A 60 -14.75 -13.26 10.61
C THR A 60 -13.56 -13.75 11.43
N THR A 61 -12.49 -14.14 10.74
CA THR A 61 -11.18 -14.41 11.35
C THR A 61 -10.08 -13.82 10.47
N THR A 62 -8.88 -13.64 11.01
CA THR A 62 -7.74 -13.13 10.22
C THR A 62 -6.62 -14.16 10.20
N VAL A 63 -5.90 -14.27 9.09
CA VAL A 63 -4.67 -15.10 9.03
C VAL A 63 -3.57 -14.41 9.82
N THR A 64 -3.20 -14.98 10.98
CA THR A 64 -2.21 -14.41 11.90
C THR A 64 -0.85 -15.12 11.84
N ASP A 65 -0.76 -16.26 11.15
CA ASP A 65 0.52 -16.88 10.83
C ASP A 65 1.22 -16.12 9.70
N ARG A 66 2.47 -15.68 9.94
CA ARG A 66 3.27 -14.91 8.97
C ARG A 66 3.65 -15.69 7.73
N SER A 67 3.68 -17.02 7.80
CA SER A 67 3.82 -17.87 6.61
C SER A 67 2.53 -17.97 5.80
N GLY A 68 1.42 -17.41 6.28
CA GLY A 68 0.09 -17.54 5.69
C GLY A 68 -0.65 -18.81 6.10
N ALA A 69 -1.89 -18.94 5.65
CA ALA A 69 -2.72 -20.13 5.87
C ALA A 69 -2.91 -20.89 4.55
N GLU A 70 -2.66 -22.20 4.55
CA GLU A 70 -2.96 -23.02 3.37
C GLU A 70 -4.47 -23.11 3.15
N LEU A 71 -4.87 -22.94 1.89
CA LEU A 71 -6.22 -23.12 1.41
C LEU A 71 -6.40 -24.58 1.01
N LYS A 72 -7.18 -25.35 1.77
CA LYS A 72 -7.39 -26.79 1.57
C LYS A 72 -8.78 -27.08 1.02
N GLN A 73 -8.89 -28.13 0.21
CA GLN A 73 -10.16 -28.54 -0.37
C GLN A 73 -11.08 -29.23 0.65
N GLN A 74 -10.51 -29.99 1.59
CA GLN A 74 -11.22 -30.71 2.67
C GLN A 74 -10.59 -30.36 4.03
N PRO A 75 -11.27 -30.61 5.16
CA PRO A 75 -10.73 -30.37 6.51
C PRO A 75 -9.73 -31.48 6.91
N ASP A 76 -8.72 -31.70 6.07
CA ASP A 76 -7.67 -32.69 6.20
C ASP A 76 -6.33 -32.08 5.75
N GLU A 77 -5.28 -32.29 6.55
CA GLU A 77 -3.93 -31.80 6.26
C GLU A 77 -3.39 -32.40 4.96
N GLN A 78 -3.79 -33.63 4.62
CA GLN A 78 -3.41 -34.32 3.39
C GLN A 78 -4.25 -33.90 2.18
N SER A 79 -5.31 -33.12 2.38
CA SER A 79 -6.16 -32.65 1.29
C SER A 79 -5.40 -31.77 0.29
N LYS A 80 -5.89 -31.78 -0.96
CA LYS A 80 -5.40 -30.94 -2.04
C LYS A 80 -5.30 -29.49 -1.58
N LYS A 81 -4.11 -28.92 -1.78
CA LYS A 81 -3.84 -27.50 -1.57
C LYS A 81 -4.26 -26.74 -2.81
N LEU A 82 -5.17 -25.80 -2.64
CA LEU A 82 -5.67 -24.94 -3.72
C LEU A 82 -4.88 -23.63 -3.79
N GLY A 83 -4.24 -23.23 -2.69
CA GLY A 83 -3.51 -21.97 -2.61
C GLY A 83 -3.02 -21.66 -1.19
N ARG A 84 -2.81 -20.38 -0.93
CA ARG A 84 -2.40 -19.86 0.37
C ARG A 84 -2.93 -18.45 0.55
N TYR A 85 -3.62 -18.21 1.67
CA TYR A 85 -3.95 -16.85 2.09
C TYR A 85 -2.73 -16.18 2.72
N PRO A 86 -2.36 -14.97 2.29
CA PRO A 86 -1.31 -14.17 2.91
C PRO A 86 -1.62 -13.80 4.37
N TYR A 87 -0.58 -13.46 5.13
CA TYR A 87 -0.72 -12.87 6.47
C TYR A 87 -1.61 -11.62 6.45
N GLY A 88 -2.52 -11.50 7.41
CA GLY A 88 -3.48 -10.42 7.52
C GLY A 88 -4.74 -10.56 6.64
N THR A 89 -4.86 -11.61 5.84
CA THR A 89 -6.09 -11.85 5.06
C THR A 89 -7.28 -12.06 5.99
N ARG A 90 -8.35 -11.30 5.81
CA ARG A 90 -9.63 -11.47 6.50
C ARG A 90 -10.44 -12.56 5.80
N LEU A 91 -10.95 -13.50 6.56
CA LEU A 91 -11.66 -14.69 6.07
C LEU A 91 -13.06 -14.75 6.69
N GLU A 92 -14.05 -15.08 5.87
CA GLU A 92 -15.43 -15.29 6.28
C GLU A 92 -15.65 -16.76 6.62
N VAL A 93 -15.88 -17.05 7.89
CA VAL A 93 -16.11 -18.41 8.40
C VAL A 93 -17.58 -18.76 8.27
N ILE A 94 -17.86 -19.87 7.58
CA ILE A 94 -19.22 -20.41 7.34
C ILE A 94 -19.43 -21.79 7.99
N GLU A 95 -18.35 -22.42 8.44
CA GLU A 95 -18.38 -23.69 9.17
C GLU A 95 -17.23 -23.74 10.18
N GLU A 96 -17.46 -24.38 11.31
CA GLU A 96 -16.45 -24.57 12.35
C GLU A 96 -16.43 -26.03 12.80
N THR A 97 -15.27 -26.68 12.68
CA THR A 97 -15.00 -28.02 13.24
C THR A 97 -13.99 -27.90 14.37
N ASP A 98 -13.47 -28.99 14.94
CA ASP A 98 -12.47 -28.90 16.02
C ASP A 98 -11.19 -28.17 15.57
N LYS A 99 -10.65 -28.53 14.39
CA LYS A 99 -9.34 -28.04 13.90
C LYS A 99 -9.42 -27.05 12.74
N TRP A 100 -10.56 -26.99 12.06
CA TRP A 100 -10.68 -26.25 10.80
C TRP A 100 -11.78 -25.21 10.84
N TYR A 101 -11.55 -24.11 10.13
CA TYR A 101 -12.61 -23.24 9.66
C TYR A 101 -12.93 -23.57 8.20
N GLY A 102 -14.23 -23.74 7.92
CA GLY A 102 -14.74 -23.68 6.56
C GLY A 102 -14.94 -22.22 6.18
N ILE A 103 -14.28 -21.80 5.12
CA ILE A 103 -14.25 -20.44 4.58
C ILE A 103 -15.09 -20.41 3.31
N ARG A 104 -15.84 -19.32 3.12
CA ARG A 104 -16.48 -19.02 1.84
C ARG A 104 -15.48 -18.29 0.95
N ASP A 105 -15.15 -18.86 -0.21
CA ASP A 105 -14.24 -18.23 -1.16
C ASP A 105 -14.65 -18.48 -2.62
N ARG A 106 -14.14 -17.66 -3.52
CA ARG A 106 -14.36 -17.77 -4.96
C ARG A 106 -13.20 -18.54 -5.58
N ILE A 107 -13.47 -19.76 -6.00
CA ILE A 107 -12.44 -20.68 -6.52
C ILE A 107 -12.57 -20.82 -8.03
N THR A 108 -11.44 -20.68 -8.71
CA THR A 108 -11.27 -20.90 -10.15
C THR A 108 -10.64 -22.26 -10.39
N ARG A 109 -11.28 -23.08 -11.22
CA ARG A 109 -10.81 -24.43 -11.59
C ARG A 109 -10.73 -24.56 -13.11
N ASN A 110 -9.66 -25.20 -13.58
CA ASN A 110 -9.49 -25.55 -14.98
C ASN A 110 -9.98 -26.97 -15.20
N HIS A 111 -10.81 -27.15 -16.21
CA HIS A 111 -11.34 -28.44 -16.63
C HIS A 111 -10.93 -28.69 -18.06
N THR A 112 -10.70 -29.96 -18.42
CA THR A 112 -10.50 -30.36 -19.81
C THR A 112 -11.66 -31.25 -20.22
N GLU A 113 -12.54 -30.72 -21.05
CA GLU A 113 -13.64 -31.48 -21.65
C GLU A 113 -13.43 -31.55 -23.16
N ASN A 114 -13.41 -32.76 -23.72
CA ASN A 114 -13.22 -33.01 -25.15
C ASN A 114 -11.95 -32.34 -25.75
N GLY A 115 -10.89 -32.19 -24.95
CA GLY A 115 -9.64 -31.55 -25.37
C GLY A 115 -9.68 -30.02 -25.41
N GLN A 116 -10.78 -29.40 -24.98
CA GLN A 116 -10.86 -27.97 -24.75
C GLN A 116 -10.70 -27.67 -23.26
N GLU A 117 -9.83 -26.72 -22.94
CA GLU A 117 -9.71 -26.20 -21.57
C GLU A 117 -10.83 -25.20 -21.32
N THR A 118 -11.58 -25.42 -20.25
CA THR A 118 -12.63 -24.53 -19.75
C THR A 118 -12.30 -24.12 -18.33
N GLU A 119 -12.41 -22.82 -18.06
CA GLU A 119 -12.22 -22.27 -16.72
C GLU A 119 -13.60 -22.03 -16.10
N THR A 120 -13.82 -22.55 -14.88
CA THR A 120 -15.03 -22.30 -14.11
C THR A 120 -14.68 -21.62 -12.81
N THR A 121 -15.30 -20.48 -12.54
CA THR A 121 -15.16 -19.76 -11.28
C THR A 121 -16.49 -19.76 -10.54
N ARG A 122 -16.53 -20.30 -9.31
CA ARG A 122 -17.74 -20.36 -8.48
C ARG A 122 -17.42 -20.18 -6.99
N TRP A 123 -18.45 -19.91 -6.20
CA TRP A 123 -18.32 -19.90 -4.74
C TRP A 123 -18.21 -21.33 -4.22
N GLU A 124 -17.18 -21.58 -3.42
CA GLU A 124 -16.93 -22.86 -2.79
C GLU A 124 -16.65 -22.68 -1.29
N LYS A 125 -16.94 -23.73 -0.53
CA LYS A 125 -16.42 -23.91 0.83
C LYS A 125 -15.04 -24.56 0.74
N VAL A 126 -14.09 -23.96 1.43
CA VAL A 126 -12.69 -24.36 1.52
C VAL A 126 -12.24 -24.34 2.97
N TYR A 127 -11.10 -24.92 3.30
CA TYR A 127 -10.71 -25.13 4.69
C TYR A 127 -9.36 -24.50 5.01
N VAL A 128 -9.28 -23.89 6.19
CA VAL A 128 -8.04 -23.37 6.79
C VAL A 128 -7.90 -23.88 8.22
N LEU A 129 -6.66 -24.15 8.64
CA LEU A 129 -6.38 -24.55 10.02
C LEU A 129 -6.66 -23.38 10.97
N LYS A 130 -7.43 -23.61 12.03
CA LYS A 130 -7.72 -22.58 13.05
C LYS A 130 -6.45 -22.02 13.68
N SER A 131 -5.44 -22.86 13.88
CA SER A 131 -4.15 -22.49 14.47
C SER A 131 -3.35 -21.49 13.63
N LYS A 132 -3.73 -21.25 12.37
CA LYS A 132 -3.12 -20.24 11.48
C LYS A 132 -3.87 -18.92 11.47
N THR A 133 -4.95 -18.83 12.24
CA THR A 133 -5.87 -17.70 12.24
C THR A 133 -6.12 -17.21 13.66
N GLY A 134 -6.49 -15.94 13.78
CA GLY A 134 -6.75 -15.31 15.06
C GLY A 134 -7.45 -13.97 14.88
N SER A 135 -7.25 -13.09 15.86
CA SER A 135 -7.79 -11.73 15.84
C SER A 135 -6.98 -10.83 14.92
N MET A 136 -7.66 -9.89 14.25
CA MET A 136 -7.02 -8.78 13.53
C MET A 136 -6.06 -7.96 14.42
N LYS A 137 -6.28 -7.93 15.74
CA LYS A 137 -5.40 -7.25 16.70
C LYS A 137 -4.00 -7.89 16.82
N GLU A 138 -3.83 -9.12 16.36
CA GLU A 138 -2.54 -9.82 16.31
C GLU A 138 -1.73 -9.43 15.06
N ILE A 139 -2.34 -8.71 14.11
CA ILE A 139 -1.67 -8.21 12.93
C ILE A 139 -0.81 -7.01 13.32
N THR A 140 0.50 -7.21 13.27
CA THR A 140 1.50 -6.25 13.72
C THR A 140 2.70 -6.31 12.79
N LEU A 141 3.44 -5.22 12.69
CA LEU A 141 4.73 -5.10 12.00
C LEU A 141 5.84 -5.81 12.77
N VAL A 142 6.77 -6.38 12.02
CA VAL A 142 8.09 -6.82 12.49
C VAL A 142 9.19 -6.12 11.67
N PRO A 143 10.46 -6.13 12.10
CA PRO A 143 11.52 -5.40 11.40
C PRO A 143 11.66 -5.75 9.92
N ALA A 144 11.40 -7.00 9.53
CA ALA A 144 11.47 -7.46 8.14
C ALA A 144 10.37 -6.88 7.22
N ASP A 145 9.35 -6.22 7.78
CA ASP A 145 8.28 -5.61 7.01
C ASP A 145 8.63 -4.17 6.57
N LEU A 146 9.54 -3.50 7.29
CA LEU A 146 9.65 -2.04 7.32
C LEU A 146 10.23 -1.44 6.04
N ASP A 147 11.19 -2.12 5.43
CA ASP A 147 11.96 -1.65 4.28
C ASP A 147 11.53 -2.29 2.97
N ILE A 148 10.36 -2.94 2.92
CA ILE A 148 9.83 -3.54 1.70
C ILE A 148 9.02 -2.51 0.92
N ILE A 149 9.47 -2.19 -0.28
CA ILE A 149 8.85 -1.22 -1.18
C ILE A 149 8.20 -1.91 -2.39
N SER A 150 7.10 -1.34 -2.88
CA SER A 150 6.40 -1.74 -4.12
C SER A 150 6.69 -0.78 -5.29
N LEU A 151 7.17 0.42 -5.01
CA LEU A 151 7.51 1.46 -5.99
C LEU A 151 8.74 2.22 -5.52
N MET A 152 9.59 2.63 -6.46
CA MET A 152 10.62 3.65 -6.24
C MET A 152 10.69 4.58 -7.44
N GLU A 153 10.71 5.88 -7.20
CA GLU A 153 11.07 6.89 -8.19
C GLU A 153 12.39 7.56 -7.85
N LYS A 154 13.27 7.69 -8.84
CA LYS A 154 14.53 8.44 -8.71
C LYS A 154 14.89 9.07 -10.05
N ASN A 155 15.21 10.36 -10.03
CA ASN A 155 15.55 11.14 -11.23
C ASN A 155 14.48 11.03 -12.34
N GLY A 156 13.19 11.08 -11.97
CA GLY A 156 12.06 10.99 -12.90
C GLY A 156 11.84 9.61 -13.54
N LYS A 157 12.43 8.56 -12.97
CA LYS A 157 12.24 7.16 -13.42
C LYS A 157 11.61 6.36 -12.30
N ALA A 158 10.45 5.77 -12.59
CA ALA A 158 9.74 4.87 -11.70
C ALA A 158 10.08 3.40 -11.99
N GLU A 159 10.26 2.60 -10.94
CA GLU A 159 10.46 1.16 -10.97
C GLU A 159 9.45 0.49 -10.03
N TYR A 160 8.71 -0.50 -10.52
CA TYR A 160 7.66 -1.22 -9.79
C TYR A 160 8.13 -2.60 -9.34
N PHE A 161 7.76 -2.99 -8.13
CA PHE A 161 8.15 -4.26 -7.49
C PHE A 161 6.92 -5.01 -6.99
N GLU A 162 6.25 -5.74 -7.86
CA GLU A 162 5.04 -6.51 -7.51
C GLU A 162 5.25 -7.43 -6.30
N LYS A 163 6.40 -8.15 -6.27
CA LYS A 163 6.77 -9.04 -5.16
C LYS A 163 7.39 -8.30 -3.96
N GLY A 164 7.57 -6.98 -4.06
CA GLY A 164 8.31 -6.17 -3.10
C GLY A 164 9.83 -6.26 -3.32
N LYS A 165 10.53 -5.18 -2.96
CA LYS A 165 11.99 -5.09 -2.94
C LYS A 165 12.44 -4.47 -1.62
N GLN A 166 13.52 -4.99 -1.05
CA GLN A 166 14.11 -4.39 0.13
C GLN A 166 14.85 -3.09 -0.23
N LEU A 167 14.51 -1.99 0.44
CA LEU A 167 15.20 -0.70 0.35
C LEU A 167 16.44 -0.73 1.25
N LYS A 168 17.63 -0.71 0.64
CA LYS A 168 18.91 -0.84 1.36
C LYS A 168 19.68 0.47 1.53
N GLU A 169 19.27 1.51 0.82
CA GLU A 169 19.93 2.82 0.77
C GLU A 169 18.97 3.90 1.26
N TYR A 170 19.48 5.12 1.48
CA TYR A 170 18.74 6.33 1.89
C TYR A 170 18.23 6.35 3.31
N LEU A 171 17.66 5.25 3.80
CA LEU A 171 16.94 5.23 5.07
C LEU A 171 17.34 4.03 5.92
N LYS A 172 17.26 4.23 7.24
CA LYS A 172 17.17 3.17 8.23
C LYS A 172 15.87 3.34 9.00
N ILE A 173 15.02 2.32 8.98
CA ILE A 173 13.72 2.29 9.66
C ILE A 173 13.75 1.25 10.77
N GLU A 174 13.31 1.62 11.96
CA GLU A 174 13.34 0.75 13.14
C GLU A 174 12.01 0.80 13.88
N LEU A 175 11.53 -0.36 14.31
CA LEU A 175 10.47 -0.46 15.31
C LEU A 175 11.03 -0.05 16.68
N ILE A 176 10.24 0.72 17.41
CA ILE A 176 10.54 1.15 18.77
C ILE A 176 9.31 0.94 19.66
N ASP A 177 9.52 0.98 20.97
CA ASP A 177 8.41 0.98 21.92
C ASP A 177 7.82 2.39 22.11
N LYS A 178 6.61 2.44 22.67
CA LYS A 178 5.91 3.69 22.98
C LYS A 178 6.69 4.56 23.96
N SER A 179 7.39 3.97 24.93
CA SER A 179 8.13 4.73 25.94
C SER A 179 9.26 5.54 25.31
N LEU A 180 9.99 4.96 24.35
CA LEU A 180 11.02 5.67 23.61
C LEU A 180 10.41 6.76 22.75
N PHE A 181 9.34 6.47 22.00
CA PHE A 181 8.63 7.47 21.19
C PHE A 181 8.17 8.67 22.05
N ASP A 182 7.47 8.41 23.15
CA ASP A 182 6.96 9.44 24.06
C ASP A 182 8.11 10.27 24.67
N SER A 183 9.22 9.62 25.06
CA SER A 183 10.38 10.32 25.64
C SER A 183 11.03 11.30 24.65
N LYS A 184 10.95 11.01 23.35
CA LYS A 184 11.59 11.79 22.28
C LYS A 184 10.74 12.97 21.83
N LYS A 185 9.45 12.99 22.16
CA LYS A 185 8.58 14.13 21.90
C LYS A 185 9.07 15.41 22.61
N GLN A 186 9.73 15.28 23.76
CA GLN A 186 10.32 16.43 24.47
C GLN A 186 11.50 17.07 23.74
N SER A 187 12.14 16.33 22.82
CA SER A 187 13.23 16.81 21.98
C SER A 187 12.78 17.06 20.54
N GLU A 188 11.48 17.24 20.32
CA GLU A 188 10.91 17.61 19.03
C GLU A 188 11.53 18.90 18.48
N VAL A 189 11.85 18.88 17.19
CA VAL A 189 12.36 20.02 16.44
C VAL A 189 11.32 20.40 15.41
N ASP A 190 10.84 21.62 15.52
CA ASP A 190 9.97 22.23 14.53
C ASP A 190 10.55 23.59 14.08
N PHE A 191 10.72 23.73 12.76
CA PHE A 191 11.17 24.98 12.13
C PHE A 191 10.01 25.78 11.55
N PHE A 192 8.81 25.22 11.57
CA PHE A 192 7.60 25.83 11.09
C PHE A 192 7.03 26.77 12.16
N LEU A 193 6.91 28.05 11.80
CA LEU A 193 6.23 29.03 12.61
C LEU A 193 4.80 29.19 12.10
N ALA A 194 3.84 28.63 12.83
CA ALA A 194 2.41 28.70 12.54
C ALA A 194 1.80 30.07 12.90
N ASP A 195 2.25 31.16 12.28
CA ASP A 195 1.73 32.51 12.50
C ASP A 195 0.54 32.84 11.59
N THR A 196 -0.41 31.91 11.53
CA THR A 196 -1.58 31.90 10.65
C THR A 196 -2.44 33.17 10.74
N THR A 197 -2.38 33.91 11.85
CA THR A 197 -3.12 35.16 12.05
C THR A 197 -2.47 36.38 11.39
N LYS A 198 -1.21 36.29 10.91
CA LYS A 198 -0.54 37.43 10.26
C LYS A 198 -0.97 37.65 8.82
N ILE A 199 -1.35 36.57 8.13
CA ILE A 199 -1.82 36.62 6.74
C ILE A 199 -3.22 36.05 6.73
N GLU A 200 -4.19 36.93 6.81
CA GLU A 200 -5.60 36.57 6.79
C GLU A 200 -6.08 36.32 5.36
N LYS A 201 -6.83 35.23 5.17
CA LYS A 201 -7.63 35.04 3.97
C LYS A 201 -8.83 35.98 3.99
N LYS A 202 -9.00 36.79 2.95
CA LYS A 202 -10.10 37.76 2.80
C LYS A 202 -10.90 37.44 1.55
N ASN A 203 -12.19 37.17 1.71
CA ASN A 203 -13.11 36.83 0.61
C ASN A 203 -12.55 35.71 -0.30
N GLY A 204 -12.03 34.63 0.30
CA GLY A 204 -11.45 33.52 -0.46
C GLY A 204 -10.05 33.77 -1.01
N VAL A 205 -9.41 34.93 -0.73
CA VAL A 205 -8.09 35.27 -1.28
C VAL A 205 -7.05 35.42 -0.18
N ILE A 206 -5.92 34.72 -0.33
CA ILE A 206 -4.69 34.94 0.43
C ILE A 206 -3.76 35.81 -0.42
N GLU A 207 -3.24 36.89 0.14
CA GLU A 207 -2.27 37.76 -0.53
C GLU A 207 -0.94 37.76 0.22
N LEU A 208 0.12 37.28 -0.43
CA LEU A 208 1.48 37.33 0.06
C LEU A 208 2.19 38.52 -0.57
N LYS A 209 2.42 39.58 0.21
CA LYS A 209 3.18 40.75 -0.24
C LYS A 209 4.67 40.48 -0.04
N THR A 210 5.40 40.30 -1.13
CA THR A 210 6.87 40.20 -1.13
C THR A 210 7.48 41.42 -1.79
N PRO A 211 8.78 41.71 -1.57
CA PRO A 211 9.50 42.76 -2.28
C PRO A 211 9.46 42.61 -3.81
N GLY A 212 9.50 41.38 -4.33
CA GLY A 212 9.53 41.09 -5.76
C GLY A 212 8.15 41.16 -6.42
N LYS A 213 7.11 40.57 -5.79
CA LYS A 213 5.73 40.60 -6.29
C LYS A 213 4.69 40.36 -5.20
N THR A 214 3.44 40.66 -5.51
CA THR A 214 2.31 40.17 -4.71
C THR A 214 1.83 38.85 -5.30
N VAL A 215 1.84 37.78 -4.50
CA VAL A 215 1.32 36.46 -4.86
C VAL A 215 -0.11 36.35 -4.33
N ARG A 216 -1.04 35.84 -5.14
CA ARG A 216 -2.44 35.67 -4.76
C ARG A 216 -2.86 34.21 -4.92
N PHE A 217 -3.47 33.66 -3.89
CA PHE A 217 -4.12 32.35 -3.92
C PHE A 217 -5.61 32.57 -3.74
N THR A 218 -6.43 32.16 -4.72
CA THR A 218 -7.87 32.42 -4.75
C THR A 218 -8.62 31.10 -4.71
N ASP A 219 -9.44 30.93 -3.68
CA ASP A 219 -10.32 29.77 -3.54
C ASP A 219 -11.34 29.73 -4.69
N LYS A 220 -11.71 28.50 -5.07
CA LYS A 220 -12.83 28.18 -5.94
C LYS A 220 -13.59 26.98 -5.33
N PRO A 221 -14.32 27.17 -4.22
CA PRO A 221 -14.93 26.04 -3.50
C PRO A 221 -16.04 25.36 -4.31
N ASP A 222 -16.73 26.10 -5.18
CA ASP A 222 -17.88 25.61 -5.94
C ASP A 222 -17.51 25.09 -7.34
N ALA A 223 -16.22 24.93 -7.63
CA ALA A 223 -15.73 24.64 -8.99
C ALA A 223 -15.60 23.14 -9.31
N GLU A 224 -16.40 22.26 -8.69
CA GLU A 224 -16.40 20.81 -8.91
C GLU A 224 -14.97 20.20 -9.05
N GLU A 225 -14.61 19.67 -10.22
CA GLU A 225 -13.28 19.08 -10.49
C GLU A 225 -12.14 20.11 -10.44
N ASP A 226 -12.42 21.40 -10.63
CA ASP A 226 -11.49 22.52 -10.51
C ASP A 226 -11.50 23.14 -9.09
N MET A 227 -12.08 22.46 -8.09
CA MET A 227 -12.08 22.93 -6.71
C MET A 227 -10.65 23.19 -6.22
N GLN A 228 -10.45 24.36 -5.62
CA GLN A 228 -9.20 24.70 -4.94
C GLN A 228 -9.50 25.53 -3.70
N ILE A 229 -8.94 25.14 -2.56
CA ILE A 229 -9.05 25.84 -1.29
C ILE A 229 -7.65 25.96 -0.72
N PHE A 230 -7.16 27.18 -0.55
CA PHE A 230 -5.79 27.42 -0.08
C PHE A 230 -5.77 27.81 1.39
N LYS A 231 -4.74 27.45 2.14
CA LYS A 231 -4.57 27.92 3.52
C LYS A 231 -3.14 28.38 3.74
N TYR A 232 -3.00 29.53 4.38
CA TYR A 232 -1.72 29.98 4.87
C TYR A 232 -1.40 29.19 6.14
N GLU A 233 -0.38 28.34 6.05
CA GLU A 233 0.01 27.49 7.17
C GLU A 233 0.98 28.25 8.07
N GLY A 234 1.91 29.03 7.50
CA GLY A 234 2.90 29.76 8.28
C GLY A 234 4.17 30.01 7.49
N GLN A 235 5.32 29.93 8.15
CA GLN A 235 6.61 30.22 7.51
C GLN A 235 7.76 29.37 8.04
N ILE A 236 8.80 29.23 7.21
CA ILE A 236 10.06 28.57 7.55
C ILE A 236 11.18 29.57 7.31
N GLU A 237 11.69 30.14 8.40
CA GLU A 237 12.57 31.31 8.34
C GLU A 237 13.92 31.02 7.67
N PHE A 238 14.54 29.87 7.96
CA PHE A 238 15.86 29.56 7.39
C PHE A 238 15.81 29.32 5.86
N LEU A 239 14.65 28.90 5.34
CA LEU A 239 14.39 28.78 3.91
C LEU A 239 13.95 30.11 3.27
N ASN A 240 13.68 31.14 4.08
CA ASN A 240 13.08 32.40 3.65
C ASN A 240 11.78 32.17 2.88
N SER A 241 10.86 31.36 3.43
CA SER A 241 9.68 30.93 2.69
C SER A 241 8.41 30.94 3.53
N TYR A 242 7.30 31.33 2.90
CA TYR A 242 5.94 31.03 3.37
C TYR A 242 5.56 29.59 2.99
N LEU A 243 4.68 28.98 3.78
CA LEU A 243 4.07 27.68 3.47
C LEU A 243 2.56 27.88 3.22
N ILE A 244 2.10 27.44 2.06
CA ILE A 244 0.69 27.42 1.67
C ILE A 244 0.28 25.96 1.48
N SER A 245 -0.82 25.53 2.09
CA SER A 245 -1.47 24.28 1.71
C SER A 245 -2.56 24.54 0.68
N GLY A 246 -2.76 23.60 -0.23
CA GLY A 246 -3.87 23.59 -1.19
C GLY A 246 -4.66 22.30 -1.03
N SER A 247 -5.98 22.41 -1.03
CA SER A 247 -6.91 21.27 -1.09
C SER A 247 -7.70 21.34 -2.38
N TYR A 248 -7.73 20.23 -3.12
CA TYR A 248 -8.38 20.08 -4.42
C TYR A 248 -9.37 18.92 -4.37
N TYR A 249 -10.11 18.67 -5.45
CA TYR A 249 -11.19 17.69 -5.47
C TYR A 249 -10.75 16.29 -4.99
N GLU A 250 -9.56 15.84 -5.41
CA GLU A 250 -9.00 14.51 -5.08
C GLU A 250 -7.52 14.57 -4.64
N SER A 251 -7.00 15.75 -4.35
CA SER A 251 -5.59 15.91 -4.02
C SER A 251 -5.37 17.05 -3.04
N MET A 252 -4.16 17.09 -2.49
CA MET A 252 -3.67 18.23 -1.73
C MET A 252 -2.20 18.46 -2.03
N ASP A 253 -1.73 19.66 -1.73
CA ASP A 253 -0.31 19.98 -1.81
C ASP A 253 0.12 20.98 -0.74
N TYR A 254 1.43 21.08 -0.56
CA TYR A 254 2.08 22.12 0.22
C TYR A 254 3.12 22.84 -0.63
N ARG A 255 3.10 24.17 -0.62
CA ARG A 255 3.91 25.02 -1.51
C ARG A 255 4.76 25.97 -0.69
N LEU A 256 6.06 26.00 -0.98
CA LEU A 256 6.97 26.99 -0.45
C LEU A 256 7.05 28.19 -1.38
N ILE A 257 6.75 29.38 -0.86
CA ILE A 257 6.81 30.64 -1.60
C ILE A 257 7.94 31.49 -1.03
N ASP A 258 8.90 31.89 -1.86
CA ASP A 258 10.03 32.73 -1.43
C ASP A 258 9.55 34.11 -0.93
N LYS A 259 9.96 34.49 0.29
CA LYS A 259 9.54 35.74 0.92
C LYS A 259 10.13 37.00 0.25
N THR A 260 11.16 36.86 -0.58
CA THR A 260 11.81 37.98 -1.28
C THR A 260 11.27 38.14 -2.69
N SER A 261 11.30 37.08 -3.52
CA SER A 261 10.88 37.15 -4.91
C SER A 261 9.37 36.92 -5.09
N GLY A 262 8.73 36.23 -4.15
CA GLY A 262 7.36 35.71 -4.32
C GLY A 262 7.26 34.51 -5.28
N GLU A 263 8.38 33.94 -5.73
CA GLU A 263 8.36 32.75 -6.59
C GLU A 263 8.08 31.48 -5.78
N GLU A 264 7.41 30.52 -6.43
CA GLU A 264 7.27 29.17 -5.90
C GLU A 264 8.63 28.46 -5.94
N LYS A 265 9.06 27.90 -4.80
CA LYS A 265 10.34 27.21 -4.66
C LYS A 265 10.22 25.71 -4.80
N GLN A 266 9.17 25.13 -4.26
CA GLN A 266 8.93 23.69 -4.21
C GLN A 266 7.47 23.41 -3.87
N VAL A 267 6.94 22.35 -4.47
CA VAL A 267 5.63 21.75 -4.13
C VAL A 267 5.87 20.36 -3.55
N PHE A 268 5.11 20.00 -2.52
CA PHE A 268 5.13 18.71 -1.84
C PHE A 268 3.75 18.08 -1.86
N GLY A 269 3.67 16.75 -1.95
CA GLY A 269 2.38 16.05 -1.86
C GLY A 269 1.78 16.01 -0.45
N GLU A 270 2.61 16.18 0.58
CA GLU A 270 2.20 16.16 1.99
C GLU A 270 3.03 17.15 2.82
N PHE A 271 2.68 17.34 4.09
CA PHE A 271 3.37 18.24 5.00
C PHE A 271 4.90 17.97 5.04
N PRO A 272 5.74 19.00 4.81
CA PRO A 272 7.19 18.84 4.71
C PRO A 272 7.87 18.86 6.09
N TYR A 273 8.19 17.69 6.66
CA TYR A 273 8.91 17.57 7.93
C TYR A 273 10.42 17.81 7.74
N LEU A 274 10.95 18.87 8.34
CA LEU A 274 12.34 19.32 8.16
C LEU A 274 13.29 18.73 9.21
N SER A 275 14.41 18.16 8.76
CA SER A 275 15.40 17.55 9.65
C SER A 275 16.12 18.59 10.52
N PRO A 276 16.58 18.22 11.74
CA PRO A 276 17.26 19.15 12.67
C PRO A 276 18.51 19.83 12.10
N ASP A 277 19.24 19.13 11.23
CA ASP A 277 20.43 19.66 10.56
C ASP A 277 20.11 20.55 9.36
N LYS A 278 18.83 20.74 9.04
CA LYS A 278 18.29 21.56 7.95
C LYS A 278 18.74 21.09 6.56
N LYS A 279 19.11 19.82 6.42
CA LYS A 279 19.58 19.22 5.15
C LYS A 279 18.54 18.37 4.45
N HIS A 280 17.49 17.93 5.15
CA HIS A 280 16.51 17.00 4.60
C HIS A 280 15.08 17.44 4.88
N ILE A 281 14.18 17.08 3.96
CA ILE A 281 12.73 17.17 4.15
C ILE A 281 12.17 15.79 3.84
N ILE A 282 11.27 15.33 4.69
CA ILE A 282 10.49 14.10 4.48
C ILE A 282 9.02 14.50 4.38
N CYS A 283 8.36 14.00 3.34
CA CYS A 283 6.91 13.99 3.23
C CYS A 283 6.47 12.53 3.26
N ILE A 284 5.45 12.19 4.05
CA ILE A 284 4.97 10.82 4.13
C ILE A 284 3.47 10.80 4.44
N TYR A 285 2.72 9.97 3.72
CA TYR A 285 1.28 9.84 3.85
C TYR A 285 0.83 8.39 3.67
N ALA A 286 -0.38 8.11 4.14
CA ALA A 286 -1.06 6.86 3.87
C ALA A 286 -1.79 6.97 2.53
N ASN A 287 -1.54 6.04 1.63
CA ASN A 287 -2.26 5.90 0.37
C ASN A 287 -3.25 4.73 0.50
N PRO A 288 -4.51 5.00 0.88
CA PRO A 288 -5.50 3.94 1.09
C PRO A 288 -5.95 3.27 -0.22
N TYR A 289 -5.76 3.91 -1.37
CA TYR A 289 -6.14 3.36 -2.67
C TYR A 289 -5.20 2.24 -3.10
N GLU A 290 -3.89 2.44 -2.91
CA GLU A 290 -2.86 1.44 -3.22
C GLU A 290 -2.49 0.58 -1.99
N SER A 291 -3.02 0.92 -0.80
CA SER A 291 -2.64 0.32 0.47
C SER A 291 -1.13 0.40 0.74
N THR A 292 -0.54 1.58 0.53
CA THR A 292 0.91 1.84 0.70
C THR A 292 1.19 3.05 1.59
N GLY A 293 2.32 3.02 2.30
CA GLY A 293 2.89 4.22 2.93
C GLY A 293 3.78 4.93 1.93
N ASP A 294 3.34 6.07 1.40
CA ASP A 294 4.08 6.80 0.37
C ASP A 294 5.01 7.82 1.02
N PHE A 295 6.26 7.85 0.56
CA PHE A 295 7.35 8.59 1.19
C PHE A 295 8.17 9.34 0.14
N GLU A 296 8.46 10.61 0.41
CA GLU A 296 9.29 11.46 -0.44
C GLU A 296 10.44 12.04 0.39
N LEU A 297 11.68 11.94 -0.15
CA LEU A 297 12.87 12.53 0.46
C LEU A 297 13.39 13.67 -0.42
N TYR A 298 13.64 14.81 0.20
CA TYR A 298 14.30 15.95 -0.42
C TYR A 298 15.59 16.30 0.31
N THR A 299 16.55 16.82 -0.45
CA THR A 299 17.79 17.38 0.08
C THR A 299 17.77 18.90 -0.05
N ILE A 300 18.28 19.59 0.96
CA ILE A 300 18.46 21.04 1.01
C ILE A 300 19.96 21.35 0.88
N THR A 301 20.33 22.07 -0.18
CA THR A 301 21.69 22.59 -0.38
C THR A 301 21.60 24.07 -0.74
N ASP A 302 22.25 24.95 0.03
CA ASP A 302 22.21 26.40 -0.18
C ASP A 302 20.78 26.96 -0.34
N LYS A 303 19.85 26.49 0.52
CA LYS A 303 18.41 26.82 0.50
C LYS A 303 17.64 26.38 -0.76
N ARG A 304 18.28 25.63 -1.66
CA ARG A 304 17.63 24.95 -2.80
C ARG A 304 17.19 23.57 -2.37
N ILE A 305 16.00 23.19 -2.79
CA ILE A 305 15.39 21.91 -2.46
C ILE A 305 15.40 21.05 -3.72
N LYS A 306 15.78 19.79 -3.58
CA LYS A 306 15.76 18.82 -4.68
C LYS A 306 15.24 17.49 -4.18
N GLN A 307 14.26 16.92 -4.88
CA GLN A 307 13.80 15.56 -4.61
C GLN A 307 14.94 14.57 -4.86
N THR A 308 15.17 13.73 -3.86
CA THR A 308 16.21 12.69 -3.87
C THR A 308 15.62 11.37 -4.36
N MET A 309 14.44 11.00 -3.83
CA MET A 309 13.67 9.83 -4.23
C MET A 309 12.22 9.94 -3.71
N SER A 310 11.34 9.11 -4.26
CA SER A 310 10.09 8.70 -3.61
C SER A 310 9.99 7.17 -3.60
N VAL A 311 9.30 6.62 -2.61
CA VAL A 311 9.04 5.17 -2.47
C VAL A 311 7.65 4.93 -1.90
N SER A 312 7.07 3.78 -2.23
CA SER A 312 5.84 3.28 -1.61
C SER A 312 6.16 2.03 -0.78
N PHE A 313 5.96 2.10 0.53
CA PHE A 313 6.14 0.97 1.45
C PHE A 313 4.94 0.03 1.37
N LYS A 314 5.22 -1.26 1.18
CA LYS A 314 4.21 -2.28 0.86
C LYS A 314 3.44 -2.80 2.07
N ASN A 315 4.07 -2.78 3.25
CA ASN A 315 3.53 -3.51 4.42
C ASN A 315 2.95 -2.60 5.50
N TRP A 316 3.18 -1.29 5.43
CA TRP A 316 2.74 -0.37 6.47
C TRP A 316 2.37 0.99 5.89
N MET A 317 1.50 1.69 6.63
CA MET A 317 1.08 3.05 6.36
C MET A 317 1.25 3.90 7.63
N PRO A 318 1.62 5.19 7.51
CA PRO A 318 1.65 6.09 8.65
C PRO A 318 0.23 6.34 9.17
N ALA A 319 0.07 6.39 10.49
CA ALA A 319 -1.17 6.87 11.08
C ALA A 319 -1.13 8.40 11.12
N VAL A 320 -1.73 9.05 10.12
CA VAL A 320 -1.57 10.49 9.94
C VAL A 320 -2.63 11.27 10.73
N ASN A 321 -2.21 11.88 11.82
CA ASN A 321 -2.80 13.08 12.40
C ASN A 321 -1.64 14.06 12.66
N PRO A 322 -1.82 15.38 12.45
CA PRO A 322 -0.76 16.35 12.77
C PRO A 322 -0.41 16.24 14.26
N GLY A 323 0.81 15.79 14.56
CA GLY A 323 1.33 15.60 15.91
C GLY A 323 1.87 14.20 16.22
N GLU A 324 1.49 13.16 15.47
CA GLU A 324 2.04 11.81 15.67
C GLU A 324 3.34 11.56 14.90
N MET A 325 3.81 12.56 14.15
CA MET A 325 5.06 12.54 13.44
C MET A 325 5.91 13.75 13.80
N PHE A 326 7.18 13.55 14.09
CA PHE A 326 8.08 14.65 14.46
C PHE A 326 9.55 14.28 14.28
N TRP A 327 10.37 15.27 13.92
CA TRP A 327 11.82 15.14 14.04
C TRP A 327 12.23 15.39 15.48
N SER A 328 13.20 14.64 16.00
CA SER A 328 13.84 14.94 17.28
C SER A 328 15.31 15.36 17.08
N THR A 329 15.86 16.10 18.04
CA THR A 329 17.25 16.63 18.00
C THR A 329 18.32 15.55 17.82
N ASP A 330 18.01 14.28 18.08
CA ASP A 330 18.89 13.14 17.81
C ASP A 330 18.99 12.75 16.32
N GLY A 331 18.29 13.46 15.44
CA GLY A 331 18.36 13.26 13.99
C GLY A 331 17.53 12.08 13.49
N TYR A 332 16.51 11.66 14.24
CA TYR A 332 15.52 10.69 13.80
C TYR A 332 14.16 11.36 13.62
N LEU A 333 13.43 10.94 12.59
CA LEU A 333 12.00 11.18 12.43
C LEU A 333 11.25 10.07 13.16
N TYR A 334 10.37 10.41 14.08
CA TYR A 334 9.51 9.50 14.83
C TYR A 334 8.10 9.55 14.24
N LEU A 335 7.44 8.40 14.12
CA LEU A 335 6.07 8.31 13.63
C LEU A 335 5.30 7.10 14.17
N THR A 336 3.98 7.19 14.18
CA THR A 336 3.06 6.06 14.34
C THR A 336 2.75 5.41 12.99
N ALA A 337 2.61 4.09 12.99
CA ALA A 337 2.27 3.32 11.80
C ALA A 337 1.49 2.06 12.17
N ASN A 338 0.74 1.54 11.19
CA ASN A 338 0.07 0.26 11.27
C ASN A 338 0.47 -0.62 10.07
N HIS A 339 0.40 -1.93 10.26
CA HIS A 339 0.42 -2.85 9.14
C HIS A 339 -0.79 -2.61 8.22
N ILE A 340 -0.62 -2.69 6.90
CA ILE A 340 -1.68 -2.37 5.92
C ILE A 340 -2.97 -3.15 6.17
N ASN A 341 -2.85 -4.44 6.47
CA ASN A 341 -3.97 -5.36 6.74
C ASN A 341 -4.67 -5.14 8.09
N SER A 342 -4.18 -4.21 8.92
CA SER A 342 -4.83 -3.81 10.17
C SER A 342 -4.92 -2.30 10.30
N PHE A 343 -4.77 -1.57 9.18
CA PHE A 343 -4.82 -0.12 9.18
C PHE A 343 -6.23 0.37 9.46
N TRP A 344 -7.22 -0.27 8.84
CA TRP A 344 -8.65 -0.01 9.06
C TRP A 344 -9.26 -1.06 9.99
N MET A 345 -10.12 -0.59 10.89
CA MET A 345 -11.00 -1.43 11.71
C MET A 345 -12.19 -1.92 10.87
N GLU A 346 -12.96 -2.89 11.40
CA GLU A 346 -14.11 -3.45 10.67
C GLU A 346 -15.21 -2.43 10.37
N ASP A 347 -15.29 -1.35 11.16
CA ASP A 347 -16.22 -0.23 10.99
C ASP A 347 -15.70 0.87 10.03
N GLY A 348 -14.50 0.68 9.47
CA GLY A 348 -13.86 1.63 8.57
C GLY A 348 -13.09 2.76 9.27
N HIS A 349 -13.06 2.79 10.61
CA HIS A 349 -12.23 3.75 11.34
C HIS A 349 -10.76 3.32 11.38
N LEU A 350 -9.85 4.30 11.50
CA LEU A 350 -8.42 4.04 11.69
C LEU A 350 -8.20 3.19 12.95
N ASN A 351 -7.38 2.15 12.84
CA ASN A 351 -6.97 1.36 14.00
C ASN A 351 -6.02 2.18 14.89
N THR A 352 -6.44 2.50 16.11
CA THR A 352 -5.66 3.32 17.05
C THR A 352 -4.61 2.53 17.85
N SER A 353 -4.46 1.23 17.60
CA SER A 353 -3.45 0.37 18.24
C SER A 353 -2.11 0.49 17.51
N PHE A 354 -1.55 1.69 17.50
CA PHE A 354 -0.37 2.02 16.70
C PHE A 354 0.88 1.28 17.14
N GLN A 355 1.74 1.01 16.16
CA GLN A 355 3.15 0.72 16.39
C GLN A 355 3.97 1.98 16.13
N TYR A 356 5.15 2.03 16.74
CA TYR A 356 6.01 3.21 16.73
C TYR A 356 7.25 2.92 15.92
N LEU A 357 7.57 3.83 15.01
CA LEU A 357 8.73 3.76 14.13
C LEU A 357 9.65 4.95 14.40
N ARG A 358 10.93 4.76 14.11
CA ARG A 358 11.86 5.85 13.84
C ARG A 358 12.57 5.65 12.51
N ILE A 359 12.84 6.74 11.82
CA ILE A 359 13.51 6.79 10.52
C ILE A 359 14.74 7.68 10.63
N LYS A 360 15.86 7.21 10.11
CA LYS A 360 17.09 7.98 9.93
C LYS A 360 17.47 8.04 8.46
N VAL A 361 17.83 9.23 7.98
CA VAL A 361 18.44 9.41 6.66
C VAL A 361 19.93 9.02 6.75
N LEU A 362 20.43 8.24 5.78
CA LEU A 362 21.76 7.64 5.75
C LEU A 362 22.82 8.48 5.06
#